data_AF-A0A818QA41-F1
#
_entry.id   AF-A0A818QA41-F1
#
_cell.length_a   1.000
_cell.length_b   1.000
_cell.length_c   1.000
_cell.angle_alpha   90.00
_cell.angle_beta   90.00
_cell.angle_gamma   90.00
#
_symmetry.space_group_name_H-M   'P 1'
#
loop_
_entity.id
_entity.type
_entity.pdbx_description
1 polymer ?
#
loop_
_entity_poly.entity_id
_entity_poly.type
_entity_poly.pdbx_seq_one_letter_code
_entity_poly.pdbx_strand_id
1 'polypeptide(L)'
;MAKKKKITHGANDISPEEARREFGISYDELEKLMQTRGHEGILKLNESYGGLAGLGQKLKTNLITGLAEDETDLALRVAAFGRNEIPPKPPKTFFRLMFDALQDITLVILIICAIISFGLSFYHPTDETFQAELKPKEANVEWIEGAAIIIAVIVVVLVTAFNDWTKERQFRGLQSKIESDQKFNVVKNNTVKQILIKDIVVGDICQIKYGDLLPADGVVVQSNDLKVDESSLTGESDLIKKHESKDPFLLSGTHIMEGSGKMLVLAVGEHSQTGMIFKLLGATKEDDEEKKAPKNKKENANGRVDADANERLVTPGLNAGSTGNNLDATELQEVAIDQEKETAGDDDTGGFKVKERSILQAKLTKLAIQIGYAG
;
A
#
# COMPACT_ATOMS: atom_id res chain seq x y z
N MET A 1 -8.24 59.05 8.75
CA MET A 1 -7.35 57.87 8.67
C MET A 1 -8.19 56.62 8.96
N ALA A 2 -8.70 55.97 7.93
CA ALA A 2 -9.51 54.75 8.07
C ALA A 2 -8.58 53.53 8.14
N LYS A 3 -8.52 52.86 9.30
CA LYS A 3 -7.86 51.55 9.43
C LYS A 3 -8.65 50.53 8.61
N LYS A 4 -8.14 50.16 7.44
CA LYS A 4 -8.53 48.92 6.75
C LYS A 4 -8.23 47.74 7.68
N LYS A 5 -9.27 47.17 8.28
CA LYS A 5 -9.20 45.87 8.94
C LYS A 5 -8.97 44.84 7.83
N LYS A 6 -7.74 44.35 7.70
CA LYS A 6 -7.39 43.21 6.87
C LYS A 6 -7.98 41.99 7.58
N ILE A 7 -9.16 41.55 7.14
CA ILE A 7 -9.77 40.32 7.67
C ILE A 7 -9.08 39.16 6.97
N THR A 8 -8.05 38.63 7.62
CA THR A 8 -7.50 37.31 7.30
C THR A 8 -8.46 36.28 7.86
N HIS A 9 -9.46 35.84 7.07
CA HIS A 9 -10.21 34.64 7.40
C HIS A 9 -9.26 33.46 7.21
N GLY A 10 -8.94 32.76 8.31
CA GLY A 10 -8.23 31.49 8.22
C GLY A 10 -9.16 30.45 7.58
N ALA A 11 -8.58 29.48 6.87
CA ALA A 11 -9.28 28.38 6.21
C ALA A 11 -10.15 27.47 7.12
N ASN A 12 -10.35 27.83 8.40
CA ASN A 12 -11.07 27.05 9.41
C ASN A 12 -12.48 27.58 9.75
N ASP A 13 -12.90 28.72 9.19
CA ASP A 13 -14.17 29.37 9.58
C ASP A 13 -15.32 29.16 8.58
N ILE A 14 -15.12 28.37 7.51
CA ILE A 14 -16.16 28.14 6.49
C ILE A 14 -16.98 26.90 6.89
N SER A 15 -18.27 27.09 7.15
CA SER A 15 -19.18 25.98 7.39
C SER A 15 -19.29 25.11 6.13
N PRO A 16 -19.25 23.76 6.24
CA PRO A 16 -19.42 22.86 5.11
C PRO A 16 -20.72 23.13 4.32
N GLU A 17 -21.78 23.58 4.98
CA GLU A 17 -23.03 23.94 4.29
C GLU A 17 -22.92 25.22 3.46
N GLU A 18 -22.16 26.21 3.93
CA GLU A 18 -21.91 27.44 3.19
C GLU A 18 -21.00 27.18 1.99
N ALA A 19 -19.96 26.37 2.19
CA ALA A 19 -19.09 25.90 1.11
C ALA A 19 -19.87 25.10 0.05
N ARG A 20 -20.81 24.25 0.46
CA ARG A 20 -21.69 23.51 -0.47
C ARG A 20 -22.57 24.43 -1.30
N ARG A 21 -23.10 25.52 -0.74
CA ARG A 21 -23.93 26.49 -1.50
C ARG A 21 -23.14 27.23 -2.57
N GLU A 22 -21.83 27.34 -2.38
CA GLU A 22 -20.93 27.99 -3.33
C GLU A 22 -20.78 27.15 -4.61
N PHE A 23 -20.94 25.83 -4.51
CA PHE A 23 -20.93 24.90 -5.65
C PHE A 23 -22.36 24.50 -6.03
N GLY A 24 -22.64 24.33 -7.32
CA GLY A 24 -23.97 23.94 -7.79
C GLY A 24 -24.26 22.43 -7.67
N ILE A 25 -23.51 21.72 -6.83
CA ILE A 25 -23.49 20.26 -6.70
C ILE A 25 -22.93 19.82 -5.34
N SER A 26 -23.51 18.77 -4.77
CA SER A 26 -23.11 18.16 -3.50
C SER A 26 -22.21 16.93 -3.70
N TYR A 27 -21.49 16.53 -2.65
CA TYR A 27 -20.70 15.30 -2.69
C TYR A 27 -21.59 14.05 -2.83
N ASP A 28 -22.78 14.01 -2.22
CA ASP A 28 -23.74 12.89 -2.36
C ASP A 28 -24.18 12.69 -3.81
N GLU A 29 -24.36 13.79 -4.56
CA GLU A 29 -24.70 13.76 -5.98
C GLU A 29 -23.54 13.24 -6.84
N LEU A 30 -22.31 13.66 -6.53
CA LEU A 30 -21.09 13.18 -7.18
C LEU A 30 -20.84 11.70 -6.90
N GLU A 31 -21.04 11.26 -5.66
CA GLU A 31 -20.91 9.85 -5.25
C GLU A 31 -21.92 8.97 -6.00
N LYS A 32 -23.20 9.40 -6.05
CA LYS A 32 -24.25 8.70 -6.83
C LYS A 32 -23.98 8.70 -8.33
N LEU A 33 -23.24 9.69 -8.84
CA LEU A 33 -22.80 9.69 -10.24
C LEU A 33 -21.66 8.66 -10.41
N MET A 34 -20.68 8.64 -9.50
CA MET A 34 -19.58 7.69 -9.51
C MET A 34 -19.99 6.22 -9.31
N GLN A 35 -21.18 5.94 -8.81
CA GLN A 35 -21.75 4.58 -8.73
C GLN A 35 -22.29 4.08 -10.08
N THR A 36 -22.53 4.97 -11.05
CA THR A 36 -22.98 4.57 -12.39
C THR A 36 -21.82 4.14 -13.29
N ARG A 37 -22.12 3.36 -14.34
CA ARG A 37 -21.11 2.80 -15.25
C ARG A 37 -21.57 2.86 -16.71
N GLY A 38 -20.60 2.86 -17.62
CA GLY A 38 -20.85 2.71 -19.05
C GLY A 38 -21.91 3.67 -19.59
N HIS A 39 -22.89 3.11 -20.30
CA HIS A 39 -23.92 3.91 -20.97
C HIS A 39 -24.87 4.63 -20.00
N GLU A 40 -25.26 3.98 -18.90
CA GLU A 40 -26.13 4.58 -17.88
C GLU A 40 -25.49 5.82 -17.28
N GLY A 41 -24.20 5.74 -16.97
CA GLY A 41 -23.50 6.88 -16.37
C GLY A 41 -23.34 8.05 -17.34
N ILE A 42 -23.22 7.80 -18.64
CA ILE A 42 -23.22 8.87 -19.65
C ILE A 42 -24.59 9.55 -19.75
N LEU A 43 -25.67 8.78 -19.73
CA LEU A 43 -27.03 9.33 -19.75
C LEU A 43 -27.25 10.21 -18.53
N LYS A 44 -26.92 9.71 -17.33
CA LYS A 44 -27.02 10.48 -16.09
C LYS A 44 -26.16 11.73 -16.10
N LEU A 45 -24.92 11.65 -16.62
CA LEU A 45 -24.02 12.79 -16.77
C LEU A 45 -24.63 13.87 -17.67
N ASN A 46 -25.21 13.47 -18.80
CA ASN A 46 -25.81 14.39 -19.76
C ASN A 46 -27.12 15.00 -19.24
N GLU A 47 -28.03 14.19 -18.70
CA GLU A 47 -29.35 14.62 -18.24
C GLU A 47 -29.28 15.48 -16.97
N SER A 48 -28.47 15.08 -15.99
CA SER A 48 -28.43 15.75 -14.69
C SER A 48 -27.50 16.96 -14.66
N TYR A 49 -26.45 16.96 -15.49
CA TYR A 49 -25.38 17.95 -15.40
C TYR A 49 -25.08 18.67 -16.72
N GLY A 50 -25.78 18.37 -17.82
CA GLY A 50 -25.49 18.96 -19.13
C GLY A 50 -24.16 18.45 -19.72
N GLY A 51 -23.75 17.24 -19.35
CA GLY A 51 -22.51 16.62 -19.80
C GLY A 51 -21.29 17.08 -19.01
N LEU A 52 -20.10 16.77 -19.54
CA LEU A 52 -18.84 17.12 -18.89
C LEU A 52 -18.64 18.64 -18.73
N ALA A 53 -19.07 19.43 -19.72
CA ALA A 53 -18.94 20.89 -19.69
C ALA A 53 -19.78 21.52 -18.57
N GLY A 54 -21.03 21.08 -18.40
CA GLY A 54 -21.89 21.57 -17.33
C GLY A 54 -21.46 21.08 -15.94
N LEU A 55 -20.88 19.89 -15.84
CA LEU A 55 -20.23 19.41 -14.61
C LEU A 55 -19.01 20.28 -14.24
N GLY A 56 -18.16 20.60 -15.21
CA GLY A 56 -17.05 21.55 -15.04
C GLY A 56 -17.52 22.92 -14.59
N GLN A 57 -18.61 23.44 -15.17
CA GLN A 57 -19.22 24.71 -14.76
C GLN A 57 -19.73 24.70 -13.32
N LYS A 58 -20.43 23.62 -12.90
CA LYS A 58 -20.92 23.45 -11.52
C LYS A 58 -19.78 23.38 -10.49
N LEU A 59 -18.68 22.74 -10.86
CA LEU A 59 -17.46 22.64 -10.05
C LEU A 59 -16.54 23.87 -10.17
N LYS A 60 -16.93 24.89 -10.96
CA LYS A 60 -16.13 26.08 -11.27
C LYS A 60 -14.73 25.74 -11.79
N THR A 61 -14.62 24.66 -12.56
CA THR A 61 -13.37 24.15 -13.15
C THR A 61 -13.35 24.38 -14.65
N ASN A 62 -12.22 24.85 -15.17
CA ASN A 62 -11.96 24.82 -16.61
C ASN A 62 -11.32 23.47 -17.00
N LEU A 63 -11.95 22.74 -17.92
CA LEU A 63 -11.51 21.40 -18.34
C LEU A 63 -10.16 21.40 -19.11
N ILE A 64 -9.74 22.55 -19.64
CA ILE A 64 -8.50 22.70 -20.41
C ILE A 64 -7.39 23.24 -19.52
N THR A 65 -7.64 24.37 -18.84
CA THR A 65 -6.63 25.07 -18.04
C THR A 65 -6.52 24.57 -16.61
N GLY A 66 -7.49 23.78 -16.14
CA GLY A 66 -7.58 23.32 -14.75
C GLY A 66 -7.94 24.43 -13.78
N LEU A 67 -7.76 24.14 -12.49
CA LEU A 67 -8.05 25.07 -11.40
C LEU A 67 -7.03 26.20 -11.29
N ALA A 68 -7.49 27.32 -10.75
CA ALA A 68 -6.62 28.39 -10.29
C ALA A 68 -5.99 28.02 -8.93
N GLU A 69 -4.75 28.44 -8.70
CA GLU A 69 -4.04 28.22 -7.44
C GLU A 69 -4.41 29.28 -6.39
N ASP A 70 -5.71 29.42 -6.12
CA ASP A 70 -6.22 30.27 -5.06
C ASP A 70 -6.43 29.44 -3.79
N GLU A 71 -5.69 29.76 -2.73
CA GLU A 71 -5.80 29.07 -1.44
C GLU A 71 -7.22 29.13 -0.86
N THR A 72 -7.97 30.19 -1.15
CA THR A 72 -9.35 30.35 -0.67
C THR A 72 -10.32 29.39 -1.37
N ASP A 73 -10.20 29.23 -2.69
CA ASP A 73 -10.99 28.26 -3.47
C ASP A 73 -10.64 26.82 -3.05
N LEU A 74 -9.36 26.53 -2.84
CA LEU A 74 -8.92 25.20 -2.38
C LEU A 74 -9.48 24.88 -0.98
N ALA A 75 -9.45 25.84 -0.05
CA ALA A 75 -10.05 25.67 1.27
C ALA A 75 -11.57 25.47 1.19
N LEU A 76 -12.26 26.20 0.33
CA LEU A 76 -13.70 26.04 0.07
C LEU A 76 -14.04 24.63 -0.45
N ARG A 77 -13.26 24.11 -1.41
CA ARG A 77 -13.45 22.76 -1.94
C ARG A 77 -13.24 21.69 -0.88
N VAL A 78 -12.19 21.85 -0.06
CA VAL A 78 -11.92 20.93 1.05
C VAL A 78 -13.06 20.94 2.08
N ALA A 79 -13.64 22.12 2.37
CA ALA A 79 -14.79 22.23 3.25
C ALA A 79 -16.07 21.63 2.65
N ALA A 80 -16.27 21.74 1.32
CA ALA A 80 -17.46 21.24 0.64
C ALA A 80 -17.43 19.73 0.37
N PHE A 81 -16.27 19.20 -0.05
CA PHE A 81 -16.12 17.85 -0.60
C PHE A 81 -15.12 16.95 0.15
N GLY A 82 -14.43 17.47 1.16
CA GLY A 82 -13.44 16.72 1.96
C GLY A 82 -12.02 16.76 1.40
N ARG A 83 -11.13 16.03 2.06
CA ARG A 83 -9.70 15.88 1.70
C ARG A 83 -9.45 14.54 1.05
N ASN A 84 -8.40 14.45 0.21
CA ASN A 84 -7.97 13.18 -0.36
C ASN A 84 -7.13 12.36 0.63
N GLU A 85 -7.74 11.98 1.74
CA GLU A 85 -7.13 11.19 2.80
C GLU A 85 -8.17 10.21 3.34
N ILE A 86 -7.78 8.94 3.47
CA ILE A 86 -8.58 7.92 4.15
C ILE A 86 -7.99 7.79 5.55
N PRO A 87 -8.77 7.99 6.63
CA PRO A 87 -8.23 7.98 7.97
C PRO A 87 -7.62 6.61 8.30
N PRO A 88 -6.35 6.56 8.75
CA PRO A 88 -5.72 5.31 9.11
C PRO A 88 -6.34 4.75 10.40
N LYS A 89 -6.35 3.42 10.53
CA LYS A 89 -6.79 2.74 11.77
C LYS A 89 -5.97 3.27 12.98
N PRO A 90 -6.61 3.55 14.13
CA PRO A 90 -5.90 4.01 15.31
C PRO A 90 -4.85 2.97 15.76
N PRO A 91 -3.69 3.42 16.28
CA PRO A 91 -2.64 2.50 16.70
C PRO A 91 -3.09 1.64 17.88
N LYS A 92 -2.67 0.37 17.91
CA LYS A 92 -2.87 -0.50 19.08
C LYS A 92 -2.16 0.11 20.29
N THR A 93 -2.85 0.16 21.43
CA THR A 93 -2.26 0.63 22.67
C THR A 93 -1.26 -0.40 23.20
N PHE A 94 -0.28 0.04 23.99
CA PHE A 94 0.68 -0.87 24.62
C PHE A 94 -0.02 -1.96 25.46
N PHE A 95 -1.08 -1.59 26.18
CA PHE A 95 -1.89 -2.54 26.96
C PHE A 95 -2.62 -3.54 26.07
N ARG A 96 -3.13 -3.13 24.90
CA ARG A 96 -3.73 -4.07 23.96
C ARG A 96 -2.70 -5.07 23.44
N LEU A 97 -1.49 -4.61 23.09
CA LEU A 97 -0.39 -5.49 22.67
C LEU A 97 0.04 -6.45 23.78
N MET A 98 0.04 -5.99 25.02
CA MET A 98 0.32 -6.82 26.19
C MET A 98 -0.74 -7.90 26.39
N PHE A 99 -2.02 -7.55 26.23
CA PHE A 99 -3.13 -8.51 26.28
C PHE A 99 -3.07 -9.51 25.12
N ASP A 100 -2.78 -9.05 23.90
CA ASP A 100 -2.60 -9.92 22.73
C ASP A 100 -1.42 -10.89 22.95
N ALA A 101 -0.33 -10.45 23.60
CA ALA A 101 0.80 -11.30 23.95
C ALA A 101 0.44 -12.35 25.03
N LEU A 102 -0.40 -11.99 26.00
CA LEU A 102 -0.88 -12.92 27.05
C LEU A 102 -1.77 -14.04 26.52
N GLN A 103 -2.39 -13.88 25.34
CA GLN A 103 -3.22 -14.92 24.69
C GLN A 103 -2.40 -16.02 24.01
N ASP A 104 -1.06 -16.03 24.10
CA ASP A 104 -0.27 -17.16 23.63
C ASP A 104 -0.56 -18.39 24.52
N ILE A 105 -1.03 -19.49 23.92
CA ILE A 105 -1.37 -20.74 24.61
C ILE A 105 -0.22 -21.20 25.51
N THR A 106 1.03 -21.01 25.08
CA THR A 106 2.20 -21.38 25.87
C THR A 106 2.33 -20.54 27.15
N LEU A 107 2.12 -19.22 27.06
CA LEU A 107 2.13 -18.33 28.22
C LEU A 107 0.93 -18.56 29.13
N VAL A 108 -0.26 -18.81 28.57
CA VAL A 108 -1.47 -19.14 29.34
C VAL A 108 -1.24 -20.40 30.19
N ILE A 109 -0.67 -21.46 29.60
CA ILE A 109 -0.34 -22.69 30.34
C ILE A 109 0.66 -22.38 31.46
N LEU A 110 1.71 -21.59 31.20
CA LEU A 110 2.68 -21.19 32.23
C LEU A 110 2.04 -20.38 33.37
N ILE A 111 1.10 -19.49 33.06
CA ILE A 111 0.35 -18.71 34.06
C ILE A 111 -0.51 -19.64 34.92
N ILE A 112 -1.22 -20.60 34.31
CA ILE A 112 -2.04 -21.58 35.05
C ILE A 112 -1.15 -22.42 35.97
N CYS A 113 -0.03 -22.95 35.46
CA CYS A 113 0.94 -23.68 36.27
C CYS A 113 1.47 -22.85 37.44
N ALA A 114 1.82 -21.58 37.18
CA ALA A 114 2.33 -20.68 38.20
C ALA A 114 1.28 -20.39 39.30
N ILE A 115 0.02 -20.19 38.93
CA ILE A 115 -1.09 -19.99 39.87
C ILE A 115 -1.32 -21.24 40.72
N ILE A 116 -1.31 -22.43 40.11
CA ILE A 116 -1.47 -23.70 40.84
C ILE A 116 -0.31 -23.90 41.82
N SER A 117 0.94 -23.74 41.39
CA SER A 117 2.12 -23.88 42.26
C SER A 117 2.11 -22.84 43.40
N PHE A 118 1.74 -21.60 43.10
CA PHE A 118 1.62 -20.55 44.11
C PHE A 118 0.50 -20.85 45.10
N GLY A 119 -0.67 -21.33 44.64
CA GLY A 119 -1.79 -21.72 45.50
C GLY A 119 -1.49 -22.90 46.41
N LEU A 120 -0.80 -23.93 45.89
CA LEU A 120 -0.34 -25.07 46.68
C LEU A 120 0.67 -24.65 47.75
N SER A 121 1.50 -23.63 47.49
CA SER A 121 2.43 -23.10 48.49
C SER A 121 1.73 -22.47 49.70
N PHE A 122 0.48 -22.02 49.60
CA PHE A 122 -0.28 -21.53 50.77
C PHE A 122 -1.08 -22.65 51.45
N TYR A 123 -1.20 -23.81 50.82
CA TYR A 123 -1.90 -24.96 51.39
C TYR A 123 -0.90 -25.87 52.10
N HIS A 124 -0.65 -25.59 53.38
CA HIS A 124 0.08 -26.51 54.24
C HIS A 124 -0.94 -27.48 54.89
N PRO A 125 -1.01 -28.76 54.47
CA PRO A 125 -1.82 -29.73 55.20
C PRO A 125 -1.23 -29.90 56.61
N THR A 126 -2.08 -29.74 57.62
CA THR A 126 -1.73 -29.80 59.05
C THR A 126 -1.37 -31.20 59.56
N ASP A 127 -1.19 -32.20 58.70
CA ASP A 127 -0.94 -33.58 59.10
C ASP A 127 0.48 -34.02 58.72
N GLU A 128 1.37 -33.99 59.71
CA GLU A 128 2.57 -34.81 59.72
C GLU A 128 2.17 -36.28 59.53
N THR A 129 2.56 -36.97 58.45
CA THR A 129 2.86 -38.43 58.47
C THR A 129 3.31 -39.11 57.16
N PHE A 130 3.53 -38.42 56.03
CA PHE A 130 4.06 -39.14 54.85
C PHE A 130 5.29 -38.46 54.22
N GLN A 131 6.45 -39.09 54.44
CA GLN A 131 7.77 -38.80 53.87
C GLN A 131 8.47 -37.51 54.32
N ALA A 132 8.83 -37.50 55.61
CA ALA A 132 9.84 -36.59 56.18
C ALA A 132 11.26 -37.20 56.17
N GLU A 133 11.66 -37.88 55.10
CA GLU A 133 13.06 -38.28 54.91
C GLU A 133 13.56 -37.74 53.58
N LEU A 134 14.49 -36.76 53.68
CA LEU A 134 15.16 -36.02 52.60
C LEU A 134 14.52 -34.67 52.19
N LYS A 135 14.39 -33.72 53.12
CA LYS A 135 14.92 -32.34 52.98
C LYS A 135 14.64 -31.50 54.25
N PRO A 136 15.59 -30.70 54.75
CA PRO A 136 15.39 -29.89 55.93
C PRO A 136 14.55 -28.65 55.58
N LYS A 137 13.53 -28.36 56.38
CA LYS A 137 13.04 -27.02 56.75
C LYS A 137 13.19 -25.90 55.70
N GLU A 138 12.44 -25.96 54.60
CA GLU A 138 12.37 -24.89 53.59
C GLU A 138 10.94 -24.42 53.25
N ALA A 139 9.98 -24.52 54.18
CA ALA A 139 8.61 -24.00 53.98
C ALA A 139 8.56 -22.48 53.65
N ASN A 140 9.61 -21.71 53.96
CA ASN A 140 9.69 -20.29 53.61
C ASN A 140 10.10 -20.03 52.14
N VAL A 141 10.40 -21.06 51.36
CA VAL A 141 10.97 -20.97 49.99
C VAL A 141 9.98 -21.46 48.92
N GLU A 142 8.93 -22.19 49.28
CA GLU A 142 8.00 -22.80 48.30
C GLU A 142 7.22 -21.77 47.47
N TRP A 143 6.85 -20.62 48.06
CA TRP A 143 6.14 -19.56 47.34
C TRP A 143 7.05 -18.87 46.30
N ILE A 144 8.37 -18.97 46.49
CA ILE A 144 9.39 -18.33 45.65
C ILE A 144 9.42 -19.01 44.27
N GLU A 145 9.14 -20.31 44.19
CA GLU A 145 9.08 -21.03 42.91
C GLU A 145 7.93 -20.53 42.04
N GLY A 146 6.70 -20.47 42.58
CA GLY A 146 5.54 -19.92 41.88
C GLY A 146 5.71 -18.44 41.54
N ALA A 147 6.25 -17.64 42.47
CA ALA A 147 6.54 -16.23 42.24
C ALA A 147 7.59 -16.01 41.14
N ALA A 148 8.63 -16.84 41.07
CA ALA A 148 9.66 -16.75 40.04
C ALA A 148 9.09 -16.98 38.63
N ILE A 149 8.16 -17.93 38.47
CA ILE A 149 7.50 -18.20 37.18
C ILE A 149 6.62 -17.01 36.78
N ILE A 150 5.84 -16.44 37.72
CA ILE A 150 5.00 -15.25 37.45
C ILE A 150 5.88 -14.08 36.98
N ILE A 151 6.97 -13.80 37.70
CA ILE A 151 7.89 -12.71 37.35
C ILE A 151 8.51 -12.96 35.96
N ALA A 152 8.94 -14.19 35.67
CA ALA A 152 9.50 -14.54 34.37
C ALA A 152 8.49 -14.32 33.23
N VAL A 153 7.23 -14.73 33.41
CA VAL A 153 6.16 -14.49 32.42
C VAL A 153 5.92 -12.99 32.23
N ILE A 154 5.86 -12.21 33.31
CA ILE A 154 5.68 -10.74 33.22
C ILE A 154 6.80 -10.12 32.39
N VAL A 155 8.06 -10.48 32.65
CA VAL A 155 9.20 -9.96 31.89
C VAL A 155 9.10 -10.33 30.41
N VAL A 156 8.77 -11.59 30.10
CA VAL A 156 8.60 -12.05 28.70
C VAL A 156 7.49 -11.28 27.99
N VAL A 157 6.35 -11.09 28.64
CA VAL A 157 5.21 -10.33 28.10
C VAL A 157 5.58 -8.87 27.87
N LEU A 158 6.28 -8.24 28.81
CA LEU A 158 6.73 -6.85 28.66
C LEU A 158 7.72 -6.70 27.50
N VAL A 159 8.71 -7.60 27.39
CA VAL A 159 9.68 -7.60 26.28
C VAL A 159 8.99 -7.83 24.95
N THR A 160 8.03 -8.76 24.90
CA THR A 160 7.26 -9.05 23.68
C THR A 160 6.41 -7.85 23.27
N ALA A 161 5.63 -7.28 24.20
CA ALA A 161 4.81 -6.11 23.95
C ALA A 161 5.64 -4.88 23.54
N PHE A 162 6.82 -4.69 24.15
CA PHE A 162 7.73 -3.61 23.79
C PHE A 162 8.31 -3.79 22.37
N ASN A 163 8.71 -5.01 22.03
CA ASN A 163 9.19 -5.34 20.68
C ASN A 163 8.10 -5.09 19.64
N ASP A 164 6.88 -5.55 19.89
CA ASP A 164 5.77 -5.38 18.95
C ASP A 164 5.31 -3.93 18.85
N TRP A 165 5.32 -3.18 19.95
CA TRP A 165 5.06 -1.73 19.93
C TRP A 165 6.11 -0.97 19.12
N THR A 166 7.39 -1.36 19.24
CA THR A 166 8.49 -0.76 18.47
C THR A 166 8.33 -1.06 16.97
N LYS A 167 8.02 -2.31 16.61
CA LYS A 167 7.74 -2.71 15.22
C LYS A 167 6.56 -1.92 14.65
N GLU A 168 5.44 -1.88 15.37
CA GLU A 168 4.24 -1.15 14.95
C GLU A 168 4.55 0.34 14.69
N ARG A 169 5.32 0.97 15.58
CA ARG A 169 5.76 2.35 15.42
C ARG A 169 6.64 2.56 14.18
N GLN A 170 7.53 1.61 13.89
CA GLN A 170 8.39 1.66 12.70
C GLN A 170 7.61 1.47 11.41
N PHE A 171 6.71 0.48 11.35
CA PHE A 171 5.84 0.26 10.19
C PHE A 171 4.98 1.48 9.88
N ARG A 172 4.38 2.10 10.90
CA ARG A 172 3.58 3.32 10.73
C ARG A 172 4.42 4.51 10.26
N GLY A 173 5.67 4.63 10.72
CA GLY A 173 6.59 5.67 10.26
C GLY A 173 6.94 5.52 8.77
N LEU A 174 7.16 4.29 8.32
CA LEU A 174 7.40 4.00 6.90
C LEU A 174 6.15 4.27 6.05
N GLN A 175 4.98 3.79 6.50
CA GLN A 175 3.72 3.99 5.79
C GLN A 175 3.40 5.48 5.62
N SER A 176 3.48 6.25 6.72
CA SER A 176 3.25 7.69 6.69
C SER A 176 4.22 8.41 5.75
N LYS A 177 5.48 7.97 5.66
CA LYS A 177 6.47 8.59 4.77
C LYS A 177 6.22 8.26 3.30
N ILE A 178 5.78 7.04 3.01
CA ILE A 178 5.44 6.62 1.64
C ILE A 178 4.20 7.38 1.17
N GLU A 179 3.15 7.44 1.99
CA GLU A 179 1.92 8.17 1.68
C GLU A 179 2.15 9.68 1.54
N SER A 180 3.04 10.26 2.36
CA SER A 180 3.27 11.71 2.35
C SER A 180 4.05 12.24 1.15
N ASP A 181 4.80 11.39 0.44
CA ASP A 181 5.76 11.80 -0.59
C ASP A 181 5.28 11.50 -2.02
N GLN A 182 4.17 10.77 -2.19
CA GLN A 182 3.63 10.46 -3.50
C GLN A 182 3.05 11.70 -4.19
N LYS A 183 3.46 11.91 -5.44
CA LYS A 183 3.05 13.04 -6.28
C LYS A 183 2.28 12.57 -7.51
N PHE A 184 1.37 13.42 -7.97
CA PHE A 184 0.59 13.20 -9.18
C PHE A 184 0.60 14.45 -10.07
N ASN A 185 0.49 14.24 -11.39
CA ASN A 185 0.45 15.33 -12.36
C ASN A 185 -0.97 15.92 -12.45
N VAL A 186 -1.09 17.22 -12.17
CA VAL A 186 -2.36 17.97 -12.26
C VAL A 186 -2.14 19.20 -13.11
N VAL A 187 -3.13 19.55 -13.93
CA VAL A 187 -3.15 20.79 -14.71
C VAL A 187 -3.72 21.89 -13.83
N LYS A 188 -2.91 22.93 -13.57
CA LYS A 188 -3.33 24.17 -12.88
C LYS A 188 -2.84 25.38 -13.65
N ASN A 189 -3.70 26.39 -13.85
CA ASN A 189 -3.37 27.58 -14.65
C ASN A 189 -2.74 27.28 -16.03
N ASN A 190 -3.28 26.27 -16.73
CA ASN A 190 -2.80 25.78 -18.04
C ASN A 190 -1.37 25.21 -18.03
N THR A 191 -0.84 24.87 -16.85
CA THR A 191 0.48 24.24 -16.68
C THR A 191 0.35 22.92 -15.94
N VAL A 192 1.11 21.91 -16.37
CA VAL A 192 1.17 20.63 -15.67
C VAL A 192 2.13 20.77 -14.49
N LYS A 193 1.66 20.46 -13.29
CA LYS A 193 2.44 20.51 -12.05
C LYS A 193 2.31 19.20 -11.29
N GLN A 194 3.36 18.85 -10.54
CA GLN A 194 3.32 17.73 -9.60
C GLN A 194 2.92 18.23 -8.22
N ILE A 195 1.77 17.79 -7.75
CA ILE A 195 1.28 18.03 -6.38
C ILE A 195 1.23 16.73 -5.60
N LEU A 196 1.18 16.80 -4.27
CA LEU A 196 1.03 15.60 -3.45
C LEU A 196 -0.36 15.02 -3.64
N ILE A 197 -0.49 13.69 -3.57
CA ILE A 197 -1.78 13.00 -3.73
C ILE A 197 -2.82 13.51 -2.73
N LYS A 198 -2.41 13.77 -1.48
CA LYS A 198 -3.27 14.32 -0.42
C LYS A 198 -3.81 15.73 -0.70
N ASP A 199 -3.15 16.49 -1.59
CA ASP A 199 -3.51 17.86 -1.93
C ASP A 199 -4.44 17.94 -3.16
N ILE A 200 -4.77 16.78 -3.76
CA ILE A 200 -5.74 16.68 -4.85
C ILE A 200 -7.14 16.96 -4.30
N VAL A 201 -7.89 17.83 -4.97
CA VAL A 201 -9.25 18.21 -4.58
C VAL A 201 -10.26 17.96 -5.70
N VAL A 202 -11.54 17.91 -5.34
CA VAL A 202 -12.63 17.83 -6.33
C VAL A 202 -12.58 19.03 -7.28
N GLY A 203 -12.61 18.74 -8.57
CA GLY A 203 -12.47 19.72 -9.64
C GLY A 203 -11.04 19.88 -10.17
N ASP A 204 -10.02 19.21 -9.61
CA ASP A 204 -8.70 19.16 -10.24
C ASP A 204 -8.75 18.40 -11.57
N ILE A 205 -7.88 18.79 -12.52
CA ILE A 205 -7.70 18.08 -13.78
C ILE A 205 -6.40 17.27 -13.71
N CYS A 206 -6.51 15.98 -13.44
CA CYS A 206 -5.38 15.06 -13.38
C CYS A 206 -4.95 14.64 -14.78
N GLN A 207 -3.65 14.68 -15.05
CA GLN A 207 -3.07 14.11 -16.26
C GLN A 207 -2.63 12.67 -15.97
N ILE A 208 -3.28 11.72 -16.63
CA ILE A 208 -3.09 10.28 -16.41
C ILE A 208 -2.31 9.66 -17.57
N LYS A 209 -1.42 8.73 -17.26
CA LYS A 209 -0.58 8.00 -18.22
C LYS A 209 -0.38 6.56 -17.79
N TYR A 210 0.16 5.75 -18.71
CA TYR A 210 0.59 4.38 -18.44
C TYR A 210 1.42 4.24 -17.15
N GLY A 211 1.05 3.27 -16.32
CA GLY A 211 1.70 2.94 -15.06
C GLY A 211 1.21 3.74 -13.85
N ASP A 212 0.37 4.75 -14.05
CA ASP A 212 -0.18 5.53 -12.95
C ASP A 212 -1.19 4.69 -12.14
N LEU A 213 -1.12 4.80 -10.82
CA LEU A 213 -2.19 4.41 -9.90
C LEU A 213 -3.10 5.62 -9.71
N LEU A 214 -4.41 5.45 -9.93
CA LEU A 214 -5.34 6.57 -9.83
C LEU A 214 -5.52 7.02 -8.37
N PRO A 215 -5.26 8.31 -8.07
CA PRO A 215 -5.26 8.82 -6.69
C PRO A 215 -6.64 9.20 -6.17
N ALA A 216 -7.62 9.34 -7.07
CA ALA A 216 -8.97 9.81 -6.79
C ALA A 216 -9.93 9.30 -7.87
N ASP A 217 -11.22 9.37 -7.57
CA ASP A 217 -12.28 9.02 -8.51
C ASP A 217 -12.56 10.19 -9.45
N GLY A 218 -12.90 9.90 -10.70
CA GLY A 218 -13.15 10.95 -11.67
C GLY A 218 -13.80 10.50 -12.96
N VAL A 219 -13.93 11.47 -13.86
CA VAL A 219 -14.47 11.30 -15.20
C VAL A 219 -13.44 11.70 -16.25
N VAL A 220 -13.33 10.90 -17.32
CA VAL A 220 -12.48 11.15 -18.47
C VAL A 220 -12.91 12.44 -19.15
N VAL A 221 -11.97 13.38 -19.25
CA VAL A 221 -12.10 14.61 -20.03
C VAL A 221 -11.63 14.39 -21.46
N GLN A 222 -10.55 13.63 -21.60
CA GLN A 222 -9.93 13.29 -22.87
C GLN A 222 -9.20 11.97 -22.69
N SER A 223 -9.38 11.04 -23.62
CA SER A 223 -8.67 9.76 -23.63
C SER A 223 -7.87 9.56 -24.92
N ASN A 224 -6.77 8.81 -24.82
CA ASN A 224 -5.99 8.33 -25.95
C ASN A 224 -5.62 6.87 -25.68
N ASP A 225 -6.38 5.94 -26.28
CA ASP A 225 -6.29 4.49 -26.09
C ASP A 225 -6.20 4.05 -24.62
N LEU A 226 -6.98 4.72 -23.76
CA LEU A 226 -6.94 4.53 -22.32
C LEU A 226 -7.53 3.17 -21.93
N LYS A 227 -6.72 2.33 -21.30
CA LYS A 227 -7.17 1.06 -20.69
C LYS A 227 -6.78 0.99 -19.23
N VAL A 228 -7.71 0.53 -18.41
CA VAL A 228 -7.57 0.49 -16.96
C VAL A 228 -7.78 -0.93 -16.47
N ASP A 229 -6.94 -1.36 -15.54
CA ASP A 229 -7.12 -2.58 -14.77
C ASP A 229 -7.92 -2.25 -13.50
N GLU A 230 -9.18 -2.70 -13.47
CA GLU A 230 -10.09 -2.54 -12.35
C GLU A 230 -10.14 -3.78 -11.43
N SER A 231 -9.25 -4.76 -11.63
CA SER A 231 -9.24 -6.02 -10.86
C SER A 231 -9.11 -5.83 -9.36
N SER A 232 -8.49 -4.73 -8.93
CA SER A 232 -8.37 -4.38 -7.51
C SER A 232 -9.72 -4.06 -6.85
N LEU A 233 -10.73 -3.67 -7.63
CA LEU A 233 -12.06 -3.31 -7.15
C LEU A 233 -13.13 -4.34 -7.54
N THR A 234 -13.09 -4.85 -8.77
CA THR A 234 -14.12 -5.77 -9.28
C THR A 234 -13.73 -7.24 -9.13
N GLY A 235 -12.44 -7.54 -8.98
CA GLY A 235 -11.90 -8.90 -9.02
C GLY A 235 -11.78 -9.49 -10.43
N GLU A 236 -12.16 -8.74 -11.47
CA GLU A 236 -12.04 -9.17 -12.87
C GLU A 236 -10.74 -8.65 -13.47
N SER A 237 -9.92 -9.54 -14.06
CA SER A 237 -8.59 -9.19 -14.61
C SER A 237 -8.62 -8.56 -16.00
N ASP A 238 -9.80 -8.37 -16.60
CA ASP A 238 -9.93 -7.85 -17.95
C ASP A 238 -9.68 -6.34 -18.00
N LEU A 239 -8.89 -5.91 -18.99
CA LEU A 239 -8.61 -4.49 -19.20
C LEU A 239 -9.83 -3.77 -19.80
N ILE A 240 -10.29 -2.75 -19.09
CA ILE A 240 -11.48 -1.98 -19.48
C ILE A 240 -11.04 -0.75 -20.28
N LYS A 241 -11.57 -0.62 -21.51
CA LYS A 241 -11.36 0.57 -22.36
C LYS A 241 -12.20 1.73 -21.84
N LYS A 242 -11.54 2.83 -21.51
CA LYS A 242 -12.17 4.05 -21.02
C LYS A 242 -12.19 5.12 -22.10
N HIS A 243 -13.33 5.76 -22.27
CA HIS A 243 -13.53 6.79 -23.30
C HIS A 243 -14.66 7.74 -22.88
N GLU A 244 -14.52 9.02 -23.21
CA GLU A 244 -15.49 10.07 -22.87
C GLU A 244 -16.93 9.76 -23.29
N SER A 245 -17.13 8.99 -24.37
CA SER A 245 -18.45 8.67 -24.95
C SER A 245 -18.94 7.24 -24.73
N LYS A 246 -18.18 6.38 -24.04
CA LYS A 246 -18.58 4.97 -23.82
C LYS A 246 -18.56 4.55 -22.36
N ASP A 247 -17.44 4.78 -21.68
CA ASP A 247 -17.28 4.49 -20.26
C ASP A 247 -16.27 5.49 -19.69
N PRO A 248 -16.74 6.65 -19.21
CA PRO A 248 -15.86 7.75 -18.86
C PRO A 248 -15.43 7.69 -17.39
N PHE A 249 -15.93 6.77 -16.58
CA PHE A 249 -15.66 6.77 -15.14
C PHE A 249 -14.36 6.05 -14.82
N LEU A 250 -13.57 6.68 -13.94
CA LEU A 250 -12.27 6.24 -13.48
C LEU A 250 -12.29 6.14 -11.95
N LEU A 251 -11.73 5.05 -11.43
CA LEU A 251 -11.83 4.70 -10.01
C LEU A 251 -10.45 4.78 -9.34
N SER A 252 -10.40 5.39 -8.17
CA SER A 252 -9.22 5.42 -7.30
C SER A 252 -8.76 4.00 -6.98
N GLY A 253 -7.44 3.79 -6.90
CA GLY A 253 -6.88 2.46 -6.61
C GLY A 253 -6.76 1.54 -7.83
N THR A 254 -7.17 1.98 -9.03
CA THR A 254 -7.00 1.21 -10.28
C THR A 254 -5.76 1.66 -11.06
N HIS A 255 -5.23 0.76 -11.89
CA HIS A 255 -3.99 1.00 -12.63
C HIS A 255 -4.24 1.30 -14.10
N ILE A 256 -3.56 2.32 -14.62
CA ILE A 256 -3.57 2.60 -16.06
C ILE A 256 -2.59 1.67 -16.77
N MET A 257 -3.13 0.76 -17.58
CA MET A 257 -2.36 -0.28 -18.26
C MET A 257 -2.03 0.05 -19.70
N GLU A 258 -2.75 0.97 -20.33
CA GLU A 258 -2.40 1.50 -21.66
C GLU A 258 -2.92 2.93 -21.82
N GLY A 259 -2.26 3.68 -22.72
CA GLY A 259 -2.72 4.98 -23.16
C GLY A 259 -2.42 6.13 -22.19
N SER A 260 -3.13 7.23 -22.40
CA SER A 260 -3.04 8.45 -21.58
C SER A 260 -4.32 9.27 -21.69
N GLY A 261 -4.47 10.27 -20.82
CA GLY A 261 -5.65 11.13 -20.86
C GLY A 261 -5.63 12.24 -19.83
N LYS A 262 -6.78 12.91 -19.72
CA LYS A 262 -7.11 13.87 -18.67
C LYS A 262 -8.34 13.40 -17.94
N MET A 263 -8.33 13.53 -16.63
CA MET A 263 -9.42 13.16 -15.73
C MET A 263 -9.83 14.37 -14.90
N LEU A 264 -11.14 14.63 -14.80
CA LEU A 264 -11.71 15.57 -13.84
C LEU A 264 -12.02 14.81 -12.55
N VAL A 265 -11.46 15.26 -11.43
CA VAL A 265 -11.67 14.65 -10.11
C VAL A 265 -13.07 14.96 -9.60
N LEU A 266 -13.82 13.91 -9.24
CA LEU A 266 -15.20 14.01 -8.76
C LEU A 266 -15.35 13.59 -7.30
N ALA A 267 -14.56 12.64 -6.81
CA ALA A 267 -14.59 12.24 -5.41
C ALA A 267 -13.20 11.87 -4.90
N VAL A 268 -12.93 12.19 -3.63
CA VAL A 268 -11.62 12.08 -2.98
C VAL A 268 -11.76 11.45 -1.59
N GLY A 269 -10.69 10.83 -1.10
CA GLY A 269 -10.62 10.30 0.27
C GLY A 269 -11.78 9.35 0.59
N GLU A 270 -12.47 9.58 1.72
CA GLU A 270 -13.60 8.77 2.18
C GLU A 270 -14.79 8.73 1.19
N HIS A 271 -14.92 9.70 0.30
CA HIS A 271 -16.02 9.80 -0.66
C HIS A 271 -15.73 9.08 -1.98
N SER A 272 -14.50 8.59 -2.20
CA SER A 272 -14.19 7.75 -3.35
C SER A 272 -14.73 6.33 -3.17
N GLN A 273 -14.89 5.56 -4.25
CA GLN A 273 -15.34 4.16 -4.17
C GLN A 273 -14.43 3.33 -3.27
N THR A 274 -13.11 3.49 -3.42
CA THR A 274 -12.12 2.83 -2.57
C THR A 274 -12.23 3.29 -1.12
N GLY A 275 -12.44 4.59 -0.88
CA GLY A 275 -12.65 5.14 0.45
C GLY A 275 -13.90 4.59 1.13
N MET A 276 -15.01 4.49 0.40
CA MET A 276 -16.26 3.90 0.91
C MET A 276 -16.11 2.41 1.23
N ILE A 277 -15.46 1.64 0.35
CA ILE A 277 -15.16 0.23 0.61
C ILE A 277 -14.28 0.10 1.85
N PHE A 278 -13.24 0.94 1.98
CA PHE A 278 -12.36 0.92 3.15
C PHE A 278 -13.10 1.30 4.43
N LYS A 279 -14.05 2.25 4.37
CA LYS A 279 -14.89 2.65 5.50
C LYS A 279 -15.82 1.52 5.94
N LEU A 280 -16.44 0.82 4.99
CA LEU A 280 -17.27 -0.35 5.25
C LEU A 280 -16.44 -1.50 5.84
N LEU A 281 -15.28 -1.82 5.25
CA LEU A 281 -14.39 -2.86 5.74
C LEU A 281 -13.77 -2.51 7.10
N GLY A 282 -13.46 -1.24 7.32
CA GLY A 282 -12.96 -0.70 8.58
C GLY A 282 -14.00 -0.81 9.69
N ALA A 283 -15.26 -0.49 9.38
CA ALA A 283 -16.39 -0.67 10.30
C ALA A 283 -16.62 -2.15 10.64
N THR A 284 -16.45 -3.08 9.68
CA THR A 284 -16.57 -4.53 9.97
C THR A 284 -15.40 -5.11 10.76
N LYS A 285 -14.23 -4.47 10.77
CA LYS A 285 -13.03 -4.92 11.50
C LYS A 285 -13.00 -4.49 12.97
N GLU A 286 -14.00 -3.74 13.44
CA GLU A 286 -14.14 -3.51 14.89
C GLU A 286 -14.63 -4.77 15.61
N ASP A 287 -15.26 -5.72 14.90
CA ASP A 287 -15.86 -6.92 15.49
C ASP A 287 -15.12 -8.24 15.18
N ASP A 288 -14.35 -8.32 14.09
CA ASP A 288 -13.67 -9.57 13.69
C ASP A 288 -12.16 -9.54 13.97
N GLU A 289 -11.76 -10.36 14.93
CA GLU A 289 -10.38 -10.66 15.29
C GLU A 289 -9.50 -10.97 14.07
N GLU A 290 -8.40 -10.22 13.94
CA GLU A 290 -7.32 -10.50 12.99
C GLU A 290 -6.76 -11.91 13.23
N LYS A 291 -7.22 -12.89 12.44
CA LYS A 291 -6.62 -14.22 12.35
C LYS A 291 -5.14 -14.07 12.01
N LYS A 292 -4.31 -14.55 12.94
CA LYS A 292 -2.84 -14.55 12.92
C LYS A 292 -2.31 -15.06 11.57
N ALA A 293 -1.37 -14.32 10.98
CA ALA A 293 -0.57 -14.77 9.85
C ALA A 293 0.14 -16.10 10.18
N PRO A 294 0.24 -17.06 9.25
CA PRO A 294 0.87 -18.35 9.53
C PRO A 294 2.37 -18.17 9.75
N LYS A 295 2.84 -18.50 10.97
CA LYS A 295 4.28 -18.66 11.25
C LYS A 295 4.78 -19.90 10.51
N ASN A 296 5.70 -19.70 9.56
CA ASN A 296 6.45 -20.77 8.90
C ASN A 296 7.15 -21.64 9.94
N LYS A 297 6.66 -22.88 10.13
CA LYS A 297 7.35 -23.92 10.88
C LYS A 297 8.18 -24.72 9.88
N LYS A 298 9.49 -24.48 9.83
CA LYS A 298 10.44 -25.40 9.19
C LYS A 298 10.60 -26.60 10.12
N GLU A 299 9.96 -27.70 9.78
CA GLU A 299 10.30 -29.02 10.34
C GLU A 299 11.14 -29.77 9.30
N ASN A 300 12.37 -30.09 9.70
CA ASN A 300 13.25 -31.03 9.02
C ASN A 300 12.66 -32.44 9.15
N ALA A 301 12.43 -33.11 8.02
CA ALA A 301 12.36 -34.57 7.99
C ALA A 301 13.01 -35.06 6.70
N ASN A 302 14.18 -35.67 6.87
CA ASN A 302 14.91 -36.41 5.86
C ASN A 302 14.32 -37.83 5.81
N GLY A 303 14.05 -38.38 4.63
CA GLY A 303 13.91 -39.83 4.51
C GLY A 303 13.00 -40.37 3.41
N ARG A 304 13.67 -40.93 2.39
CA ARG A 304 13.29 -42.09 1.56
C ARG A 304 12.43 -41.87 0.31
N VAL A 305 13.15 -42.03 -0.79
CA VAL A 305 12.78 -42.46 -2.14
C VAL A 305 11.89 -43.71 -2.10
N ASP A 306 10.89 -43.76 -2.97
CA ASP A 306 10.52 -44.97 -3.74
C ASP A 306 9.84 -44.56 -5.05
N ALA A 307 10.20 -45.29 -6.10
CA ALA A 307 9.76 -45.14 -7.48
C ALA A 307 8.42 -45.83 -7.71
N ASP A 308 7.58 -45.31 -8.61
CA ASP A 308 7.02 -46.12 -9.72
C ASP A 308 6.27 -45.26 -10.77
N ALA A 309 6.07 -45.94 -11.89
CA ALA A 309 5.78 -45.58 -13.27
C ALA A 309 4.50 -44.77 -13.63
N ASN A 310 4.70 -43.92 -14.64
CA ASN A 310 4.08 -43.93 -15.98
C ASN A 310 2.55 -43.83 -16.17
N GLU A 311 2.18 -42.83 -16.99
CA GLU A 311 1.17 -42.77 -18.09
C GLU A 311 0.33 -41.49 -17.97
N ARG A 312 -0.12 -40.78 -19.02
CA ARG A 312 0.11 -40.67 -20.46
C ARG A 312 -0.73 -39.45 -20.89
N LEU A 313 -0.23 -38.69 -21.88
CA LEU A 313 -0.92 -37.90 -22.92
C LEU A 313 -2.09 -36.96 -22.51
N VAL A 314 -2.20 -35.72 -23.00
CA VAL A 314 -2.45 -35.36 -24.41
C VAL A 314 -1.98 -33.91 -24.66
N THR A 315 -1.14 -33.72 -25.68
CA THR A 315 -0.93 -32.43 -26.38
C THR A 315 -1.89 -32.36 -27.59
N PRO A 316 -2.10 -31.20 -28.23
CA PRO A 316 -1.19 -30.89 -29.33
C PRO A 316 -0.85 -29.39 -29.47
N GLY A 317 0.40 -29.14 -29.84
CA GLY A 317 0.88 -27.86 -30.33
C GLY A 317 0.59 -27.65 -31.82
N LEU A 318 0.80 -26.41 -32.26
CA LEU A 318 0.97 -26.03 -33.66
C LEU A 318 2.42 -26.29 -34.09
N ASN A 319 2.57 -26.93 -35.24
CA ASN A 319 3.81 -27.30 -35.93
C ASN A 319 4.51 -26.08 -36.56
N ALA A 320 5.85 -26.13 -36.64
CA ALA A 320 6.60 -26.42 -37.86
C ALA A 320 8.02 -25.80 -37.84
N GLY A 321 9.03 -26.59 -38.21
CA GLY A 321 10.31 -26.08 -38.74
C GLY A 321 11.58 -26.68 -38.13
N SER A 322 11.97 -27.84 -38.65
CA SER A 322 13.30 -28.50 -38.54
C SER A 322 14.46 -27.53 -38.81
N THR A 323 15.62 -27.63 -38.15
CA THR A 323 16.85 -28.38 -38.52
C THR A 323 17.85 -28.00 -37.40
N GLY A 324 18.58 -28.85 -36.68
CA GLY A 324 19.37 -30.03 -37.02
C GLY A 324 20.82 -29.76 -36.54
N ASN A 325 21.32 -30.65 -35.65
CA ASN A 325 22.72 -30.91 -35.26
C ASN A 325 23.30 -30.31 -33.94
N ASN A 326 23.16 -31.09 -32.87
CA ASN A 326 24.21 -31.75 -32.06
C ASN A 326 25.65 -31.17 -32.07
N LEU A 327 26.17 -30.82 -30.89
CA LEU A 327 27.19 -31.58 -30.13
C LEU A 327 27.70 -30.76 -28.92
N ASP A 328 27.71 -31.42 -27.75
CA ASP A 328 28.72 -31.46 -26.67
C ASP A 328 29.88 -30.44 -26.67
N ALA A 329 30.52 -30.09 -25.56
CA ALA A 329 30.33 -30.24 -24.12
C ALA A 329 31.55 -29.52 -23.50
N THR A 330 31.38 -29.06 -22.27
CA THR A 330 32.44 -28.91 -21.24
C THR A 330 33.59 -27.90 -21.40
N GLU A 331 33.90 -27.36 -20.22
CA GLU A 331 35.19 -26.87 -19.73
C GLU A 331 35.49 -25.36 -19.75
N LEU A 332 35.46 -24.86 -18.52
CA LEU A 332 36.11 -23.69 -17.96
C LEU A 332 37.60 -23.67 -18.34
N GLN A 333 38.09 -22.53 -18.83
CA GLN A 333 39.39 -22.05 -18.35
C GLN A 333 39.52 -20.53 -18.46
N GLU A 334 40.11 -20.00 -17.42
CA GLU A 334 40.22 -18.58 -17.08
C GLU A 334 41.63 -18.08 -17.45
N VAL A 335 41.75 -16.76 -17.64
CA VAL A 335 42.93 -15.91 -17.49
C VAL A 335 43.77 -15.53 -18.73
N ALA A 336 43.82 -14.19 -18.88
CA ALA A 336 44.85 -13.29 -19.43
C ALA A 336 45.10 -13.24 -20.94
N ILE A 337 45.14 -12.01 -21.46
CA ILE A 337 46.30 -11.44 -22.17
C ILE A 337 46.21 -9.90 -22.17
N ASP A 338 47.39 -9.32 -21.93
CA ASP A 338 47.75 -7.91 -21.81
C ASP A 338 47.58 -7.07 -23.10
N GLN A 339 47.52 -5.75 -22.90
CA GLN A 339 47.88 -4.71 -23.88
C GLN A 339 49.38 -4.85 -24.22
N GLU A 340 49.96 -4.47 -25.37
CA GLU A 340 49.78 -3.30 -26.24
C GLU A 340 50.83 -3.45 -27.38
N LYS A 341 50.55 -3.02 -28.63
CA LYS A 341 51.45 -2.17 -29.44
C LYS A 341 50.94 -1.91 -30.86
N GLU A 342 50.92 -0.63 -31.19
CA GLU A 342 50.61 -0.02 -32.48
C GLU A 342 51.74 -0.18 -33.52
N THR A 343 51.38 -0.19 -34.81
CA THR A 343 52.10 0.54 -35.87
C THR A 343 51.17 0.96 -37.02
N ALA A 344 51.00 2.28 -37.12
CA ALA A 344 50.70 3.22 -38.22
C ALA A 344 50.22 2.78 -39.63
N GLY A 345 49.26 3.56 -40.16
CA GLY A 345 49.04 3.82 -41.60
C GLY A 345 47.68 4.47 -41.94
N ASP A 346 47.69 5.77 -42.25
CA ASP A 346 46.67 6.70 -42.81
C ASP A 346 45.27 6.18 -43.27
N ASP A 347 44.18 6.85 -42.87
CA ASP A 347 43.62 8.00 -43.63
C ASP A 347 42.33 8.58 -42.98
N ASP A 348 42.25 9.92 -43.03
CA ASP A 348 41.06 10.81 -43.05
C ASP A 348 40.09 10.98 -41.85
N THR A 349 39.39 12.12 -41.88
CA THR A 349 39.05 13.04 -40.78
C THR A 349 37.60 12.99 -40.26
N GLY A 350 37.44 13.05 -38.92
CA GLY A 350 36.35 13.71 -38.15
C GLY A 350 34.90 13.15 -38.20
N GLY A 351 34.19 12.81 -37.12
CA GLY A 351 34.42 12.94 -35.69
C GLY A 351 33.26 12.34 -34.85
N PHE A 352 33.59 12.06 -33.59
CA PHE A 352 32.74 11.70 -32.42
C PHE A 352 32.02 10.34 -32.36
N LYS A 353 32.74 9.34 -31.80
CA LYS A 353 32.17 8.23 -31.01
C LYS A 353 32.44 8.50 -29.52
N VAL A 354 31.40 8.56 -28.69
CA VAL A 354 31.53 8.36 -27.23
C VAL A 354 30.81 7.06 -26.89
N LYS A 355 31.59 6.05 -26.48
CA LYS A 355 31.10 4.84 -25.81
C LYS A 355 30.68 5.24 -24.38
N GLU A 356 29.42 5.58 -24.17
CA GLU A 356 28.82 5.49 -22.84
C GLU A 356 28.55 4.01 -22.53
N ARG A 357 29.59 3.31 -22.07
CA ARG A 357 29.36 2.07 -21.34
C ARG A 357 28.74 2.44 -20.00
N SER A 358 27.49 1.99 -19.88
CA SER A 358 26.51 2.34 -18.86
C SER A 358 27.05 2.29 -17.43
N ILE A 359 26.89 3.40 -16.72
CA ILE A 359 27.13 3.57 -15.27
C ILE A 359 26.41 2.48 -14.44
N LEU A 360 25.34 1.90 -14.98
CA LEU A 360 24.59 0.79 -14.39
C LEU A 360 25.41 -0.50 -14.31
N GLN A 361 26.24 -0.78 -15.32
CA GLN A 361 27.09 -1.98 -15.31
C GLN A 361 28.17 -1.87 -14.22
N ALA A 362 28.78 -0.69 -14.06
CA ALA A 362 29.75 -0.45 -13.00
C ALA A 362 29.14 -0.57 -11.59
N LYS A 363 27.88 -0.14 -11.41
CA LYS A 363 27.16 -0.26 -10.12
C LYS A 363 26.77 -1.70 -9.81
N LEU A 364 26.31 -2.46 -10.80
CA LEU A 364 25.96 -3.87 -10.63
C LEU A 364 27.18 -4.73 -10.28
N THR A 365 28.33 -4.47 -10.90
CA THR A 365 29.57 -5.17 -10.58
C THR A 365 30.04 -4.86 -9.14
N LYS A 366 29.93 -3.60 -8.68
CA LYS A 366 30.24 -3.25 -7.29
C LYS A 366 29.31 -3.93 -6.29
N LEU A 367 28.02 -4.03 -6.60
CA LEU A 367 27.03 -4.68 -5.74
C LEU A 367 27.30 -6.19 -5.62
N ALA A 368 27.64 -6.84 -6.73
CA ALA A 368 27.96 -8.27 -6.76
C ALA A 368 29.19 -8.61 -5.89
N ILE A 369 30.23 -7.77 -5.93
CA ILE A 369 31.43 -7.93 -5.10
C ILE A 369 31.09 -7.75 -3.61
N GLN A 370 30.21 -6.80 -3.28
CA GLN A 370 29.84 -6.51 -1.90
C GLN A 370 28.96 -7.60 -1.27
N ILE A 371 28.14 -8.28 -2.08
CA ILE A 371 27.33 -9.42 -1.63
C ILE A 371 28.21 -10.66 -1.46
N GLY A 372 29.19 -10.88 -2.34
CA GLY A 372 30.12 -12.01 -2.24
C GLY A 372 31.06 -11.97 -1.04
N TYR A 373 31.32 -10.78 -0.47
CA TYR A 373 32.19 -10.62 0.70
C TYR A 373 31.44 -10.70 2.05
N ALA A 374 30.11 -10.68 2.02
CA ALA A 374 29.24 -10.71 3.21
C ALA A 374 28.47 -12.03 3.37
N GLY A 375 28.79 -13.04 2.55
CA GLY A 375 28.24 -14.40 2.60
C GLY A 375 29.14 -15.38 3.31
#